data_AF-A0A7C7RUW6-F1
#
_entry.id   AF-A0A7C7RUW6-F1
#
_cell.length_a   1.000
_cell.length_b   1.000
_cell.length_c   1.000
_cell.angle_alpha   90.00
_cell.angle_beta   90.00
_cell.angle_gamma   90.00
#
_symmetry.space_group_name_H-M   'P 1'
#
loop_
_entity.id
_entity.type
_entity.pdbx_description
1 polymer ?
#
loop_
_entity_poly.entity_id
_entity_poly.type
_entity_poly.pdbx_seq_one_letter_code
_entity_poly.pdbx_strand_id
1 'polypeptide(L)'
;MGKNKLGRKSTSKISKKRISSIALGILVCFIVGGVYFGTKQELKVPPVAPATGFLIETRPIMSDGVFTGRVAEAYRIAAEIPKVIDSLFCYCYCKKNHQHKTLLTCYTNKHGSKCDICLGEVFYAYELYNQGKTLDEIVIAVDKKFYRPYRRT
;
A
#
# COMPACT_ATOMS: atom_id res chain seq x y z
N MET A 1 -47.41 20.73 -70.18
CA MET A 1 -47.85 20.35 -68.82
C MET A 1 -47.68 18.84 -68.70
N GLY A 2 -46.88 18.20 -67.85
CA GLY A 2 -45.94 18.63 -66.82
C GLY A 2 -45.16 17.40 -66.28
N LYS A 3 -43.89 17.66 -65.94
CA LYS A 3 -43.10 17.17 -64.78
C LYS A 3 -42.90 15.65 -64.53
N ASN A 4 -41.71 15.19 -64.92
CA ASN A 4 -40.58 14.72 -64.09
C ASN A 4 -40.74 13.67 -62.95
N LYS A 5 -39.83 12.68 -63.03
CA LYS A 5 -38.98 12.06 -61.97
C LYS A 5 -39.69 11.08 -60.99
N LEU A 6 -39.08 10.06 -60.37
CA LEU A 6 -37.69 9.74 -59.98
C LEU A 6 -37.52 8.21 -59.90
N GLY A 7 -36.31 7.71 -60.19
CA GLY A 7 -35.88 6.35 -59.83
C GLY A 7 -35.63 6.16 -58.34
N ARG A 8 -35.57 4.91 -57.88
CA ARG A 8 -35.21 4.54 -56.51
C ARG A 8 -34.08 3.48 -56.49
N LYS A 9 -32.92 3.92 -55.98
CA LYS A 9 -31.65 3.20 -55.70
C LYS A 9 -31.87 1.96 -54.82
N SER A 10 -31.29 0.79 -55.14
CA SER A 10 -29.90 0.31 -54.98
C SER A 10 -29.40 0.12 -53.54
N THR A 11 -29.14 -1.16 -53.21
CA THR A 11 -28.11 -1.78 -52.33
C THR A 11 -27.70 -1.08 -51.01
N SER A 12 -27.99 -1.69 -49.84
CA SER A 12 -27.42 -1.23 -48.56
C SER A 12 -27.13 -2.29 -47.48
N LYS A 13 -27.32 -3.59 -47.73
CA LYS A 13 -27.12 -4.62 -46.70
C LYS A 13 -25.66 -4.97 -46.38
N ILE A 14 -24.72 -4.76 -47.30
CA ILE A 14 -23.31 -5.19 -47.16
C ILE A 14 -22.49 -4.19 -46.31
N SER A 15 -22.84 -2.90 -46.33
CA SER A 15 -22.18 -1.84 -45.53
C SER A 15 -22.48 -1.95 -44.03
N LYS A 16 -23.74 -2.22 -43.65
CA LYS A 16 -24.14 -2.34 -42.23
C LYS A 16 -23.46 -3.51 -41.50
N LYS A 17 -23.25 -4.65 -42.18
CA LYS A 17 -22.55 -5.81 -41.59
C LYS A 17 -21.10 -5.47 -41.24
N ARG A 18 -20.34 -4.85 -42.15
CA ARG A 18 -18.94 -4.46 -41.91
C ARG A 18 -18.80 -3.41 -40.79
N ILE A 19 -19.70 -2.43 -40.73
CA ILE A 19 -19.69 -1.40 -39.67
C ILE A 19 -20.01 -2.03 -38.31
N SER A 20 -20.94 -2.99 -38.25
CA SER A 20 -21.25 -3.73 -37.03
C SER A 20 -20.08 -4.60 -36.56
N SER A 21 -19.32 -5.21 -37.47
CA SER A 21 -18.13 -5.99 -37.13
C SER A 21 -17.02 -5.13 -36.52
N ILE A 22 -16.78 -3.94 -37.08
CA ILE A 22 -15.76 -3.00 -36.59
C ILE A 22 -16.14 -2.44 -35.22
N ALA A 23 -17.40 -2.05 -35.03
CA ALA A 23 -17.90 -1.56 -33.74
C ALA A 23 -17.79 -2.62 -32.63
N LEU A 24 -18.07 -3.89 -32.96
CA LEU A 24 -17.91 -5.01 -32.04
C LEU A 24 -16.43 -5.25 -31.67
N GLY A 25 -15.53 -5.19 -32.66
CA GLY A 25 -14.09 -5.33 -32.41
C GLY A 25 -13.54 -4.23 -31.49
N ILE A 26 -13.97 -2.97 -31.71
CA ILE A 26 -13.58 -1.84 -30.85
C ILE A 26 -14.10 -2.03 -29.43
N LEU A 27 -15.38 -2.43 -29.26
CA LEU A 27 -15.96 -2.71 -27.95
C LEU A 27 -15.20 -3.81 -27.20
N VAL A 28 -14.85 -4.89 -27.89
CA VAL A 28 -14.07 -6.00 -27.30
C VAL A 28 -12.68 -5.50 -26.89
N CYS A 29 -12.00 -4.70 -27.71
CA CYS A 29 -10.71 -4.11 -27.34
C CYS A 29 -10.81 -3.19 -26.13
N PHE A 30 -11.88 -2.39 -26.00
CA PHE A 30 -12.10 -1.55 -24.82
C PHE A 30 -12.39 -2.38 -23.57
N ILE A 31 -13.18 -3.45 -23.67
CA ILE A 31 -13.45 -4.34 -22.52
C ILE A 31 -12.18 -5.07 -22.10
N VAL A 32 -11.43 -5.64 -23.05
CA VAL A 32 -10.16 -6.33 -22.76
C VAL A 32 -9.13 -5.35 -22.21
N GLY A 33 -9.03 -4.14 -22.76
CA GLY A 33 -8.18 -3.07 -22.24
C GLY A 33 -8.58 -2.65 -20.82
N GLY A 34 -9.88 -2.45 -20.57
CA GLY A 34 -10.40 -2.09 -19.25
C GLY A 34 -10.16 -3.18 -18.21
N VAL A 35 -10.36 -4.45 -18.57
CA VAL A 35 -10.04 -5.59 -17.71
C VAL A 35 -8.54 -5.67 -17.47
N TYR A 36 -7.70 -5.59 -18.51
CA TYR A 36 -6.25 -5.65 -18.37
C TYR A 36 -5.69 -4.54 -17.47
N PHE A 37 -6.17 -3.31 -17.62
CA PHE A 37 -5.80 -2.20 -16.74
C PHE A 37 -6.36 -2.37 -15.33
N GLY A 38 -7.58 -2.88 -15.17
CA GLY A 38 -8.19 -3.15 -13.87
C GLY A 38 -7.57 -4.33 -13.11
N THR A 39 -6.98 -5.29 -13.83
CA THR A 39 -6.33 -6.49 -13.27
C THR A 39 -4.81 -6.41 -13.26
N LYS A 40 -4.19 -5.29 -13.66
CA LYS A 40 -2.77 -5.04 -13.40
C LYS A 40 -2.59 -4.91 -11.89
N GLN A 41 -2.43 -6.04 -11.23
CA GLN A 41 -1.91 -6.11 -9.89
C GLN A 41 -0.44 -5.73 -9.99
N GLU A 42 -0.08 -4.61 -9.36
CA GLU A 42 1.28 -4.36 -8.92
C GLU A 42 1.75 -5.65 -8.23
N LEU A 43 2.68 -6.38 -8.85
CA LEU A 43 3.28 -7.54 -8.21
C LEU A 43 3.80 -7.05 -6.86
N LYS A 44 3.36 -7.69 -5.77
CA LYS A 44 3.97 -7.51 -4.45
C LYS A 44 5.40 -8.07 -4.50
N VAL A 45 6.27 -7.37 -5.20
CA VAL A 45 7.71 -7.54 -5.05
C VAL A 45 7.99 -7.00 -3.66
N PRO A 46 8.53 -7.80 -2.73
CA PRO A 46 8.96 -7.26 -1.45
C PRO A 46 9.85 -6.05 -1.78
N PRO A 47 9.53 -4.84 -1.25
CA PRO A 47 10.28 -3.64 -1.57
C PRO A 47 11.76 -3.91 -1.38
N VAL A 48 12.57 -3.38 -2.29
CA VAL A 48 14.02 -3.27 -2.17
C VAL A 48 14.31 -2.19 -1.12
N ALA A 49 13.84 -2.40 0.10
CA ALA A 49 14.42 -1.82 1.29
C ALA A 49 15.23 -2.93 1.95
N PRO A 50 16.39 -3.33 1.38
CA PRO A 50 17.31 -4.13 2.16
C PRO A 50 17.79 -3.21 3.26
N ALA A 51 17.12 -3.27 4.41
CA ALA A 51 17.75 -2.91 5.67
C ALA A 51 18.89 -3.92 5.82
N THR A 52 20.06 -3.56 5.29
CA THR A 52 21.28 -4.33 5.40
C THR A 52 21.80 -4.18 6.83
N GLY A 53 22.38 -5.25 7.37
CA GLY A 53 22.86 -5.27 8.75
C GLY A 53 21.96 -6.04 9.73
N PHE A 54 22.42 -6.02 10.99
CA PHE A 54 21.81 -6.68 12.14
C PHE A 54 20.78 -5.77 12.80
N LEU A 55 19.83 -6.37 13.51
CA LEU A 55 18.89 -5.63 14.35
C LEU A 55 19.62 -5.01 15.55
N ILE A 56 19.27 -3.77 15.87
CA ILE A 56 19.59 -3.04 17.11
C ILE A 56 18.82 -3.68 18.27
N GLU A 57 17.56 -4.05 18.05
CA GLU A 57 16.76 -4.81 19.02
C GLU A 57 16.93 -6.32 18.80
N THR A 58 17.55 -6.99 19.76
CA THR A 58 17.87 -8.42 19.69
C THR A 58 16.89 -9.29 20.47
N ARG A 59 15.99 -8.70 21.27
CA ARG A 59 14.96 -9.46 21.98
C ARG A 59 13.90 -9.97 21.01
N PRO A 60 13.26 -11.12 21.33
CA PRO A 60 12.15 -11.61 20.54
C PRO A 60 10.98 -10.62 20.57
N ILE A 61 10.31 -10.49 19.41
CA ILE A 61 9.05 -9.78 19.31
C ILE A 61 7.98 -10.59 20.03
N MET A 62 7.12 -9.92 20.77
CA MET A 62 6.01 -10.58 21.46
C MET A 62 5.01 -11.14 20.44
N SER A 63 4.56 -12.37 20.64
CA SER A 63 3.58 -12.99 19.74
C SER A 63 2.29 -12.17 19.68
N ASP A 64 1.78 -11.98 18.46
CA ASP A 64 0.51 -11.32 18.17
C ASP A 64 -0.70 -12.11 18.69
N GLY A 65 -0.59 -13.43 18.89
CA GLY A 65 -1.68 -14.31 19.34
C GLY A 65 -2.22 -14.01 20.75
N VAL A 66 -1.54 -13.16 21.52
CA VAL A 66 -2.02 -12.68 22.82
C VAL A 66 -2.86 -11.41 22.73
N PHE A 67 -3.06 -10.88 21.53
CA PHE A 67 -3.81 -9.66 21.24
C PHE A 67 -4.95 -9.94 20.24
N THR A 68 -5.79 -8.93 20.01
CA THR A 68 -6.90 -9.01 19.04
C THR A 68 -6.97 -7.75 18.18
N GLY A 69 -7.59 -7.86 17.01
CA GLY A 69 -7.86 -6.73 16.12
C GLY A 69 -6.58 -5.98 15.72
N ARG A 70 -6.66 -4.63 15.69
CA ARG A 70 -5.56 -3.76 15.28
C ARG A 70 -4.27 -3.98 16.07
N VAL A 71 -4.38 -4.36 17.35
CA VAL A 71 -3.17 -4.60 18.16
C VAL A 71 -2.46 -5.86 17.66
N ALA A 72 -3.17 -6.98 17.49
CA ALA A 72 -2.57 -8.20 16.94
C ALA A 72 -1.92 -7.94 15.58
N GLU A 73 -2.61 -7.19 14.72
CA GLU A 73 -2.09 -6.81 13.40
C GLU A 73 -0.77 -6.02 13.49
N ALA A 74 -0.67 -5.06 14.39
CA ALA A 74 0.56 -4.28 14.56
C ALA A 74 1.75 -5.15 15.04
N TYR A 75 1.53 -6.10 15.95
CA TYR A 75 2.60 -7.03 16.38
C TYR A 75 2.99 -7.99 15.26
N ARG A 76 2.02 -8.48 14.49
CA ARG A 76 2.25 -9.30 13.29
C ARG A 76 3.10 -8.55 12.26
N ILE A 77 2.77 -7.28 11.98
CA ILE A 77 3.53 -6.42 11.07
C ILE A 77 4.96 -6.19 11.59
N ALA A 78 5.11 -5.90 12.88
CA ALA A 78 6.43 -5.72 13.48
C ALA A 78 7.31 -6.97 13.32
N ALA A 79 6.71 -8.17 13.39
CA ALA A 79 7.40 -9.44 13.11
C ALA A 79 7.64 -9.71 11.62
N GLU A 80 6.80 -9.18 10.72
CA GLU A 80 6.93 -9.33 9.27
C GLU A 80 8.06 -8.47 8.68
N ILE A 81 8.18 -7.21 9.13
CA ILE A 81 9.17 -6.25 8.64
C ILE A 81 10.08 -5.70 9.75
N PRO A 82 10.73 -6.57 10.57
CA PRO A 82 11.39 -6.16 11.80
C PRO A 82 12.51 -5.16 11.54
N LYS A 83 13.27 -5.32 10.46
CA LYS A 83 14.37 -4.41 10.15
C LYS A 83 13.91 -2.98 9.79
N VAL A 84 12.76 -2.85 9.12
CA VAL A 84 12.17 -1.55 8.82
C VAL A 84 11.75 -0.89 10.13
N ILE A 85 11.00 -1.61 10.96
CA ILE A 85 10.51 -1.10 12.24
C ILE A 85 11.65 -0.79 13.21
N ASP A 86 12.74 -1.55 13.18
CA ASP A 86 13.92 -1.30 14.02
C ASP A 86 14.75 -0.10 13.55
N SER A 87 14.58 0.33 12.30
CA SER A 87 15.23 1.53 11.78
C SER A 87 14.48 2.82 12.15
N LEU A 88 13.27 2.70 12.71
CA LEU A 88 12.42 3.84 13.05
C LEU A 88 12.62 4.28 14.51
N PHE A 89 12.65 5.59 14.71
CA PHE A 89 12.49 6.19 16.04
C PHE A 89 11.03 6.04 16.51
N CYS A 90 10.79 5.88 17.82
CA CYS A 90 9.44 5.97 18.39
C CYS A 90 9.14 7.39 18.87
N TYR A 91 8.26 8.10 18.17
CA TYR A 91 7.78 9.45 18.53
C TYR A 91 6.78 9.45 19.70
N CYS A 92 6.54 8.28 20.29
CA CYS A 92 6.03 8.15 21.64
C CYS A 92 7.04 8.63 22.71
N TYR A 93 8.33 8.75 22.35
CA TYR A 93 9.44 9.16 23.22
C TYR A 93 9.70 8.24 24.43
N CYS A 94 9.23 6.99 24.39
CA CYS A 94 9.39 6.00 25.45
C CYS A 94 10.87 5.67 25.76
N LYS A 95 11.79 5.94 24.82
CA LYS A 95 13.25 5.80 25.01
C LYS A 95 13.76 6.50 26.28
N LYS A 96 13.14 7.61 26.68
CA LYS A 96 13.56 8.38 27.86
C LYS A 96 13.25 7.69 29.20
N ASN A 97 12.13 6.98 29.29
CA ASN A 97 11.60 6.49 30.58
C ASN A 97 11.48 4.96 30.64
N HIS A 98 11.52 4.27 29.50
CA HIS A 98 11.27 2.82 29.40
C HIS A 98 12.46 2.02 28.84
N GLN A 99 13.63 2.66 28.66
CA GLN A 99 14.83 2.03 28.10
C GLN A 99 14.60 1.41 26.70
N HIS A 100 13.69 1.97 25.93
CA HIS A 100 13.42 1.55 24.55
C HIS A 100 14.46 2.14 23.59
N LYS A 101 14.84 1.40 22.54
CA LYS A 101 15.91 1.83 21.62
C LYS A 101 15.34 2.40 20.32
N THR A 102 14.42 1.66 19.74
CA THR A 102 13.80 1.86 18.42
C THR A 102 12.29 1.63 18.54
N LEU A 103 11.53 1.86 17.47
CA LEU A 103 10.11 1.49 17.44
C LEU A 103 9.93 -0.02 17.66
N LEU A 104 10.82 -0.86 17.13
CA LEU A 104 10.73 -2.33 17.29
C LEU A 104 10.79 -2.74 18.77
N THR A 105 11.57 -2.03 19.59
CA THR A 105 11.61 -2.29 21.03
C THR A 105 10.23 -2.25 21.68
N CYS A 106 9.31 -1.41 21.21
CA CYS A 106 7.96 -1.29 21.76
C CYS A 106 7.13 -2.58 21.57
N TYR A 107 7.51 -3.42 20.60
CA TYR A 107 6.84 -4.67 20.24
C TYR A 107 7.50 -5.91 20.86
N THR A 108 8.59 -5.75 21.62
CA THR A 108 9.19 -6.83 22.43
C THR A 108 8.44 -7.07 23.75
N ASN A 109 7.47 -6.23 24.07
CA ASN A 109 6.65 -6.29 25.28
C ASN A 109 5.27 -5.67 25.00
N LYS A 110 4.43 -5.47 26.02
CA LYS A 110 3.06 -4.95 25.87
C LYS A 110 2.97 -3.43 25.65
N HIS A 111 4.06 -2.68 25.54
CA HIS A 111 3.99 -1.21 25.38
C HIS A 111 3.26 -0.84 24.08
N GLY A 112 3.65 -1.44 22.95
CA GLY A 112 3.02 -1.18 21.64
C GLY A 112 1.51 -1.35 21.66
N SER A 113 0.99 -2.31 22.44
CA SER A 113 -0.45 -2.55 22.59
C SER A 113 -1.25 -1.42 23.25
N LYS A 114 -0.58 -0.49 23.93
CA LYS A 114 -1.20 0.59 24.72
C LYS A 114 -0.85 1.98 24.21
N CYS A 115 -0.18 2.09 23.06
CA CYS A 115 0.32 3.36 22.55
C CYS A 115 -0.16 3.59 21.11
N ASP A 116 -1.09 4.52 20.94
CA ASP A 116 -1.63 4.86 19.62
C ASP A 116 -0.57 5.40 18.65
N ILE A 117 0.50 6.01 19.17
CA ILE A 117 1.62 6.48 18.36
C ILE A 117 2.41 5.30 17.81
N CYS A 118 2.78 4.33 18.66
CA CYS A 118 3.46 3.13 18.20
C CYS A 118 2.63 2.40 17.12
N LEU A 119 1.33 2.20 17.39
CA LEU A 119 0.42 1.56 16.44
C LEU A 119 0.39 2.34 15.12
N GLY A 120 0.24 3.67 15.17
CA GLY A 120 0.22 4.52 13.99
C GLY A 120 1.52 4.47 13.18
N GLU A 121 2.67 4.51 13.85
CA GLU A 121 3.99 4.45 13.21
C GLU A 121 4.18 3.13 12.46
N VAL A 122 3.85 1.99 13.08
CA VAL A 122 3.97 0.66 12.45
C VAL A 122 3.03 0.51 11.27
N PHE A 123 1.77 0.93 11.39
CA PHE A 123 0.83 0.84 10.28
C PHE A 123 1.25 1.71 9.10
N TYR A 124 1.71 2.93 9.37
CA TYR A 124 2.16 3.83 8.32
C TYR A 124 3.45 3.34 7.66
N ALA A 125 4.40 2.81 8.44
CA ALA A 125 5.60 2.19 7.89
C ALA A 125 5.26 0.99 6.99
N TYR A 126 4.28 0.16 7.39
CA TYR A 126 3.83 -0.98 6.61
C TYR A 126 3.09 -0.57 5.33
N GLU A 127 2.32 0.50 5.36
CA GLU A 127 1.70 1.09 4.17
C GLU A 127 2.76 1.47 3.14
N LEU A 128 3.78 2.24 3.56
CA LEU A 128 4.88 2.66 2.70
C LEU A 128 5.73 1.48 2.21
N TYR A 129 5.99 0.49 3.07
CA TYR A 129 6.65 -0.75 2.70
C TYR A 129 5.88 -1.46 1.56
N ASN A 130 4.57 -1.62 1.70
CA ASN A 130 3.75 -2.24 0.66
C ASN A 130 3.65 -1.41 -0.64
N GLN A 131 3.94 -0.09 -0.59
CA GLN A 131 4.05 0.78 -1.76
C GLN A 131 5.40 0.69 -2.48
N GLY A 132 6.33 -0.17 -2.04
CA GLY A 132 7.63 -0.30 -2.70
C GLY A 132 8.70 0.69 -2.20
N LYS A 133 8.41 1.48 -1.15
CA LYS A 133 9.33 2.54 -0.67
C LYS A 133 10.62 1.96 -0.11
N THR A 134 11.72 2.66 -0.36
CA THR A 134 13.03 2.35 0.22
C THR A 134 13.05 2.64 1.73
N LEU A 135 14.02 2.07 2.46
CA LEU A 135 14.14 2.28 3.91
C LEU A 135 14.25 3.77 4.25
N ASP A 136 15.10 4.50 3.53
CA ASP A 136 15.34 5.93 3.75
C ASP A 136 14.07 6.76 3.51
N GLU A 137 13.31 6.45 2.45
CA GLU A 137 12.02 7.10 2.20
C GLU A 137 11.02 6.83 3.33
N ILE A 138 10.99 5.60 3.87
CA ILE A 138 10.11 5.25 4.98
C ILE A 138 10.50 6.04 6.24
N VAL A 139 11.79 6.05 6.60
CA VAL A 139 12.29 6.82 7.75
C VAL A 139 11.92 8.30 7.63
N ILE A 140 12.24 8.93 6.49
CA ILE A 140 11.93 10.34 6.24
C ILE A 140 10.43 10.61 6.35
N ALA A 141 9.59 9.74 5.77
CA ALA A 141 8.15 9.91 5.79
C ALA A 141 7.55 9.74 7.19
N VAL A 142 8.02 8.75 7.97
CA VAL A 142 7.61 8.53 9.36
C VAL A 142 8.05 9.71 10.22
N ASP A 143 9.30 10.13 10.11
CA ASP A 143 9.84 11.29 10.84
C ASP A 143 9.01 12.54 10.56
N LYS A 144 8.73 12.83 9.29
CA LYS A 144 7.91 13.97 8.90
C LYS A 144 6.49 13.91 9.47
N LYS A 145 5.89 12.72 9.53
CA LYS A 145 4.49 12.54 9.95
C LYS A 145 4.31 12.56 11.47
N PHE A 146 5.25 11.96 12.21
CA PHE A 146 5.11 11.70 13.65
C PHE A 146 5.98 12.61 14.52
N TYR A 147 6.95 13.33 13.94
CA TYR A 147 7.75 14.30 14.69
C TYR A 147 6.85 15.35 15.36
N ARG A 148 7.07 15.49 16.67
CA ARG A 148 6.42 16.50 17.50
C ARG A 148 7.36 16.85 18.64
N PRO A 149 7.56 18.14 18.98
CA PRO A 149 8.45 18.49 20.10
C PRO A 149 8.06 17.75 21.37
N TYR A 150 9.05 17.13 22.03
CA TYR A 150 8.82 16.40 23.27
C TYR A 150 8.33 17.38 24.35
N ARG A 151 7.12 17.15 24.86
CA ARG A 151 6.56 17.91 25.98
C ARG A 151 6.76 17.12 27.27
N ARG A 152 7.45 17.71 28.25
CA ARG A 152 7.37 17.26 29.65
C ARG A 152 6.08 17.86 30.23
N THR A 153 5.02 17.08 30.26
CA THR A 153 3.89 17.34 31.18
C THR A 153 4.20 16.69 32.50
#